data_AF-A0A354FML8-F1
#
_entry.id   AF-A0A354FML8-F1
#
_cell.length_a   1.000
_cell.length_b   1.000
_cell.length_c   1.000
_cell.angle_alpha   90.00
_cell.angle_beta   90.00
_cell.angle_gamma   90.00
#
_symmetry.space_group_name_H-M   'P 1'
#
loop_
_entity.id
_entity.type
_entity.pdbx_description
1 polymer ?
#
loop_
_entity_poly.entity_id
_entity_poly.type
_entity_poly.pdbx_seq_one_letter_code
_entity_poly.pdbx_strand_id
1 'polypeptide(L)'
;MVPISEELQSYGISDKAYQQKRKEISGGDKSQAAQDNVVEALLQERVEQATEWVGKQIAYWYYAVFKDRRDQDSFKEQQLSHQCRINALEMEGADKVKINASACCGECHKMHKKVLSTKVARLRLPIPSPKCKSRLNSEYIWCTTLYVPARADEQETQPPPPAVKDVPKPPELVAPKDGGGSGGGTLVQVRALGESVGETAKQIADYAGPAVAVMVGVALALFHLPAGLLLLGLGVLVIPQIYKPLTRLVPWLQGRLARFGLLLIGLLLVLLLLLLSEWVSRQEPEPKLKPLPAYSVESTEDRSISTRSRLKVVVRVTEPVTPQEMAQLAMRAAQDLQRSMSPDDPRHNSFEHLQVRVEGIHPVTGKPAVLSEAEFAPDGRGRAGVISSDPQNQWSWKVRVNKSGGTGSLEEVFSK
;
A
#
# COMPACT_ATOMS: atom_id res chain seq x y z
N MET A 1 -31.39 1.93 8.11
CA MET A 1 -31.19 3.36 8.36
C MET A 1 -29.78 3.55 8.90
N VAL A 2 -28.95 4.32 8.19
CA VAL A 2 -27.59 4.68 8.63
C VAL A 2 -27.73 5.83 9.64
N PRO A 3 -27.00 5.83 10.78
CA PRO A 3 -26.97 6.97 11.69
C PRO A 3 -26.60 8.25 10.94
N ILE A 4 -27.32 9.35 11.18
CA ILE A 4 -27.08 10.62 10.44
C ILE A 4 -25.63 11.10 10.53
N SER A 5 -24.92 10.80 11.63
CA SER A 5 -23.48 11.09 11.80
C SER A 5 -22.60 10.34 10.79
N GLU A 6 -22.88 9.06 10.53
CA GLU A 6 -22.12 8.27 9.55
C GLU A 6 -22.41 8.74 8.12
N GLU A 7 -23.65 9.12 7.85
CA GLU A 7 -24.05 9.69 6.57
C GLU A 7 -23.39 11.05 6.31
N LEU A 8 -23.38 11.96 7.28
CA LEU A 8 -22.72 13.26 7.20
C LEU A 8 -21.22 13.11 6.94
N GLN A 9 -20.55 12.19 7.66
CA GLN A 9 -19.14 11.88 7.44
C GLN A 9 -18.88 11.34 6.03
N SER A 10 -19.78 10.52 5.47
CA SER A 10 -19.65 10.00 4.10
C SER A 10 -19.71 11.09 3.04
N TYR A 11 -20.38 12.21 3.32
CA TYR A 11 -20.38 13.40 2.48
C TYR A 11 -19.27 14.39 2.84
N GLY A 12 -18.44 14.09 3.85
CA GLY A 12 -17.44 14.99 4.40
C GLY A 12 -18.02 16.20 5.14
N ILE A 13 -19.30 16.19 5.51
CA ILE A 13 -19.96 17.24 6.28
C ILE A 13 -19.63 17.03 7.76
N SER A 14 -19.12 18.06 8.43
CA SER A 14 -18.84 17.98 9.87
C SER A 14 -20.13 18.14 10.69
N ASP A 15 -20.17 17.50 11.85
CA ASP A 15 -21.28 17.67 12.80
C ASP A 15 -21.47 19.15 13.16
N LYS A 16 -20.39 19.92 13.27
CA LYS A 16 -20.45 21.36 13.53
C LYS A 16 -21.18 22.12 12.43
N ALA A 17 -20.84 21.87 11.16
CA ALA A 17 -21.50 22.52 10.02
C ALA A 17 -22.97 22.12 9.95
N TYR A 18 -23.27 20.84 10.19
CA TYR A 18 -24.64 20.36 10.26
C TYR A 18 -25.45 21.04 11.37
N GLN A 19 -24.93 21.10 12.61
CA GLN A 19 -25.63 21.76 13.71
C GLN A 19 -25.81 23.26 13.48
N GLN A 20 -24.85 23.92 12.85
CA GLN A 20 -24.98 25.34 12.49
C GLN A 20 -26.09 25.55 11.46
N LYS A 21 -26.03 24.83 10.33
CA LYS A 21 -27.06 24.92 9.28
C LYS A 21 -28.44 24.55 9.80
N ARG A 22 -28.52 23.51 10.64
CA ARG A 22 -29.75 23.09 11.30
C ARG A 22 -30.38 24.22 12.11
N LYS A 23 -29.60 25.00 12.85
CA LYS A 23 -30.12 26.16 13.59
C LYS A 23 -30.65 27.25 12.65
N GLU A 24 -30.03 27.42 11.49
CA GLU A 24 -30.44 28.42 10.50
C GLU A 24 -31.78 28.07 9.84
N ILE A 25 -32.02 26.81 9.48
CA ILE A 25 -33.16 26.45 8.62
C ILE A 25 -34.23 25.56 9.25
N SER A 26 -33.92 24.76 10.28
CA SER A 26 -34.88 23.79 10.84
C SER A 26 -35.67 24.30 12.04
N GLY A 27 -35.27 25.44 12.64
CA GLY A 27 -35.95 26.01 13.81
C GLY A 27 -36.04 25.07 15.03
N GLY A 28 -35.26 23.98 15.07
CA GLY A 28 -35.32 22.95 16.11
C GLY A 28 -36.15 21.71 15.75
N ASP A 29 -36.76 21.66 14.56
CA ASP A 29 -37.42 20.45 14.06
C ASP A 29 -36.41 19.27 13.99
N LYS A 30 -36.88 18.11 14.43
CA LYS A 30 -36.12 16.86 14.45
C LYS A 30 -36.67 15.84 13.45
N SER A 31 -37.71 16.18 12.68
CA SER A 31 -38.26 15.33 11.62
C SER A 31 -37.20 14.97 10.59
N GLN A 32 -37.31 13.78 9.97
CA GLN A 32 -36.38 13.35 8.93
C GLN A 32 -36.36 14.33 7.74
N ALA A 33 -37.53 14.86 7.37
CA ALA A 33 -37.64 15.86 6.30
C ALA A 33 -36.85 17.14 6.60
N ALA A 34 -36.94 17.66 7.84
CA ALA A 34 -36.14 18.82 8.23
C ALA A 34 -34.64 18.51 8.25
N GLN A 35 -34.23 17.30 8.65
CA GLN A 35 -32.83 16.88 8.61
C GLN A 35 -32.33 16.76 7.17
N ASP A 36 -33.12 16.18 6.27
CA ASP A 36 -32.79 16.04 4.85
C ASP A 36 -32.65 17.40 4.17
N ASN A 37 -33.53 18.36 4.45
CA ASN A 37 -33.42 19.73 3.95
C ASN A 37 -32.10 20.41 4.38
N VAL A 38 -31.61 20.12 5.60
CA VAL A 38 -30.32 20.64 6.10
C VAL A 38 -29.16 20.04 5.31
N VAL A 39 -29.19 18.73 5.07
CA VAL A 39 -28.14 18.06 4.30
C VAL A 39 -28.15 18.52 2.84
N GLU A 40 -29.32 18.63 2.24
CA GLU A 40 -29.50 19.11 0.87
C GLU A 40 -28.94 20.54 0.69
N ALA A 41 -29.28 21.44 1.61
CA ALA A 41 -28.77 22.81 1.60
C ALA A 41 -27.23 22.86 1.69
N LEU A 42 -26.63 22.03 2.55
CA LEU A 42 -25.17 21.96 2.69
C LEU A 42 -24.48 21.39 1.45
N LEU A 43 -25.10 20.41 0.79
CA LEU A 43 -24.59 19.84 -0.46
C LEU A 43 -24.68 20.85 -1.60
N GLN A 44 -25.78 21.61 -1.68
CA GLN A 44 -25.93 22.67 -2.66
C GLN A 44 -24.91 23.81 -2.44
N GLU A 45 -24.73 24.27 -1.20
CA GLU A 45 -23.70 25.28 -0.87
C GLU A 45 -22.30 24.82 -1.30
N ARG A 46 -21.97 23.55 -1.12
CA ARG A 46 -20.69 23.00 -1.59
C ARG A 46 -20.54 23.03 -3.09
N VAL A 47 -21.60 22.71 -3.82
CA VAL A 47 -21.61 22.81 -5.28
C VAL A 47 -21.37 24.26 -5.70
N GLU A 48 -22.01 25.22 -5.03
CA GLU A 48 -21.90 26.65 -5.32
C GLU A 48 -20.54 27.24 -4.94
N GLN A 49 -19.91 26.76 -3.87
CA GLN A 49 -18.63 27.24 -3.37
C GLN A 49 -17.41 26.56 -4.03
N ALA A 50 -17.61 25.48 -4.79
CA ALA A 50 -16.52 24.77 -5.44
C ALA A 50 -15.87 25.64 -6.53
N THR A 51 -14.63 26.05 -6.29
CA THR A 51 -13.80 26.82 -7.23
C THR A 51 -13.12 25.97 -8.29
N GLU A 52 -13.21 24.65 -8.19
CA GLU A 52 -12.45 23.69 -8.98
C GLU A 52 -13.30 22.53 -9.48
N TRP A 53 -13.02 22.06 -10.69
CA TRP A 53 -13.80 20.99 -11.32
C TRP A 53 -13.83 19.70 -10.51
N VAL A 54 -12.68 19.26 -9.96
CA VAL A 54 -12.63 18.06 -9.11
C VAL A 54 -13.49 18.24 -7.87
N GLY A 55 -13.45 19.42 -7.26
CA GLY A 55 -14.26 19.70 -6.09
C GLY A 55 -15.76 19.70 -6.40
N LYS A 56 -16.13 20.29 -7.52
CA LYS A 56 -17.51 20.33 -8.00
C LYS A 56 -18.02 18.94 -8.43
N GLN A 57 -17.16 18.11 -9.02
CA GLN A 57 -17.45 16.71 -9.32
C GLN A 57 -17.85 15.94 -8.05
N ILE A 58 -17.04 16.04 -6.99
CA ILE A 58 -17.27 15.35 -5.73
C ILE A 58 -18.56 15.85 -5.08
N ALA A 59 -18.80 17.17 -5.08
CA ALA A 59 -20.01 17.75 -4.52
C ALA A 59 -21.28 17.24 -5.23
N TYR A 60 -21.30 17.22 -6.57
CA TYR A 60 -22.41 16.65 -7.33
C TYR A 60 -22.58 15.14 -7.12
N TRP A 61 -21.48 14.40 -6.95
CA TRP A 61 -21.56 12.96 -6.66
C TRP A 61 -22.22 12.68 -5.31
N TYR A 62 -21.83 13.41 -4.25
CA TYR A 62 -22.48 13.27 -2.95
C TYR A 62 -23.93 13.72 -2.96
N TYR A 63 -24.27 14.75 -3.73
CA TYR A 63 -25.65 15.13 -3.95
C TYR A 63 -26.45 14.01 -4.63
N ALA A 64 -25.88 13.35 -5.64
CA ALA A 64 -26.52 12.22 -6.26
C ALA A 64 -26.75 11.06 -5.29
N VAL A 65 -25.75 10.70 -4.47
CA VAL A 65 -25.88 9.63 -3.45
C VAL A 65 -26.92 9.99 -2.39
N PHE A 66 -26.98 11.26 -1.97
CA PHE A 66 -27.99 11.73 -1.03
C PHE A 66 -29.41 11.53 -1.59
N LYS A 67 -29.66 11.94 -2.84
CA LYS A 67 -30.94 11.73 -3.53
C LYS A 67 -31.27 10.25 -3.70
N ASP A 68 -30.30 9.44 -4.12
CA ASP A 68 -30.44 7.98 -4.26
C ASP A 68 -30.91 7.32 -2.96
N ARG A 69 -30.36 7.73 -1.81
CA ARG A 69 -30.76 7.20 -0.49
C ARG A 69 -32.16 7.63 -0.03
N ARG A 70 -32.77 8.62 -0.69
CA ARG A 70 -34.14 9.10 -0.44
C ARG A 70 -35.12 8.62 -1.52
N ASP A 71 -34.71 7.66 -2.35
CA ASP A 71 -35.49 7.18 -3.49
C ASP A 71 -35.90 8.31 -4.46
N GLN A 72 -35.00 9.30 -4.64
CA GLN A 72 -35.18 10.43 -5.55
C GLN A 72 -34.26 10.32 -6.75
N ASP A 73 -34.76 10.71 -7.93
CA ASP A 73 -33.97 10.71 -9.17
C ASP A 73 -32.70 11.56 -9.03
N SER A 74 -31.55 10.93 -9.25
CA SER A 74 -30.23 11.53 -9.15
C SER A 74 -29.49 11.60 -10.49
N PHE A 75 -30.19 11.37 -11.62
CA PHE A 75 -29.60 11.36 -12.96
C PHE A 75 -28.88 12.66 -13.28
N LYS A 76 -29.53 13.79 -12.98
CA LYS A 76 -29.03 15.13 -13.26
C LYS A 76 -27.72 15.40 -12.52
N GLU A 77 -27.66 15.09 -11.24
CA GLU A 77 -26.49 15.30 -10.39
C GLU A 77 -25.32 14.41 -10.84
N GLN A 78 -25.59 13.15 -11.23
CA GLN A 78 -24.58 12.27 -11.81
C GLN A 78 -24.03 12.81 -13.14
N GLN A 79 -24.91 13.30 -14.02
CA GLN A 79 -24.50 13.93 -15.27
C GLN A 79 -23.60 15.15 -15.05
N LEU A 80 -23.98 16.02 -14.11
CA LEU A 80 -23.18 17.19 -13.73
C LEU A 80 -21.83 16.78 -13.12
N SER A 81 -21.79 15.74 -12.31
CA SER A 81 -20.54 15.18 -11.77
C SER A 81 -19.60 14.72 -12.89
N HIS A 82 -20.09 13.98 -13.89
CA HIS A 82 -19.26 13.55 -15.02
C HIS A 82 -18.81 14.69 -15.93
N GLN A 83 -19.65 15.70 -16.14
CA GLN A 83 -19.24 16.90 -16.86
C GLN A 83 -18.06 17.58 -16.17
N CYS A 84 -18.12 17.74 -14.84
CA CYS A 84 -17.00 18.24 -14.05
C CYS A 84 -15.75 17.36 -14.21
N ARG A 85 -15.88 16.02 -14.24
CA ARG A 85 -14.74 15.11 -14.45
C ARG A 85 -14.09 15.30 -15.83
N ILE A 86 -14.90 15.43 -16.88
CA ILE A 86 -14.37 15.64 -18.24
C ILE A 86 -13.67 17.00 -18.33
N ASN A 87 -14.23 18.05 -17.72
CA ASN A 87 -13.60 19.37 -17.67
C ASN A 87 -12.28 19.34 -16.89
N ALA A 88 -12.23 18.63 -15.76
CA ALA A 88 -10.99 18.43 -15.01
C ALA A 88 -9.92 17.74 -15.88
N LEU A 89 -10.28 16.65 -16.56
CA LEU A 89 -9.36 15.90 -17.44
C LEU A 89 -8.85 16.76 -18.60
N GLU A 90 -9.69 17.58 -19.20
CA GLU A 90 -9.26 18.50 -20.26
C GLU A 90 -8.28 19.55 -19.72
N MET A 91 -8.53 20.13 -18.55
CA MET A 91 -7.58 21.07 -17.92
C MET A 91 -6.26 20.39 -17.52
N GLU A 92 -6.29 19.09 -17.20
CA GLU A 92 -5.11 18.26 -16.95
C GLU A 92 -4.35 17.90 -18.25
N GLY A 93 -4.87 18.29 -19.43
CA GLY A 93 -4.23 18.10 -20.72
C GLY A 93 -4.69 16.86 -21.51
N ALA A 94 -5.75 16.17 -21.06
CA ALA A 94 -6.31 15.06 -21.81
C ALA A 94 -7.13 15.56 -23.02
N ASP A 95 -6.81 15.07 -24.21
CA ASP A 95 -7.57 15.26 -25.45
C ASP A 95 -8.69 14.22 -25.61
N LYS A 96 -8.45 13.02 -25.07
CA LYS A 96 -9.33 11.85 -25.12
C LYS A 96 -9.58 11.28 -23.72
N VAL A 97 -10.81 10.82 -23.53
CA VAL A 97 -11.27 10.13 -22.32
C VAL A 97 -11.74 8.73 -22.67
N LYS A 98 -11.57 7.81 -21.72
CA LYS A 98 -12.00 6.43 -21.79
C LYS A 98 -13.03 6.15 -20.70
N ILE A 99 -14.05 5.38 -21.04
CA ILE A 99 -15.09 4.97 -20.10
C ILE A 99 -14.62 3.75 -19.30
N ASN A 100 -14.58 3.88 -17.97
CA ASN A 100 -14.28 2.78 -17.06
C ASN A 100 -15.55 2.24 -16.38
N ALA A 101 -16.16 1.22 -16.98
CA ALA A 101 -17.32 0.50 -16.47
C ALA A 101 -16.98 -0.93 -15.96
N SER A 102 -15.74 -1.20 -15.56
CA SER A 102 -15.30 -2.55 -15.19
C SER A 102 -16.07 -3.15 -14.00
N ALA A 103 -16.52 -2.30 -13.07
CA ALA A 103 -17.22 -2.69 -11.86
C ALA A 103 -18.73 -2.39 -11.90
N CYS A 104 -19.33 -2.29 -13.09
CA CYS A 104 -20.75 -1.96 -13.27
C CYS A 104 -21.54 -3.13 -13.89
N CYS A 105 -22.84 -2.94 -14.13
CA CYS A 105 -23.71 -3.97 -14.71
C CYS A 105 -23.38 -4.28 -16.18
N GLY A 106 -23.92 -5.38 -16.70
CA GLY A 106 -23.66 -5.84 -18.08
C GLY A 106 -24.01 -4.82 -19.18
N GLU A 107 -25.03 -3.99 -19.00
CA GLU A 107 -25.35 -2.91 -19.96
C GLU A 107 -24.24 -1.84 -19.99
N CYS A 108 -23.74 -1.42 -18.83
CA CYS A 108 -22.64 -0.46 -18.74
C CYS A 108 -21.33 -1.05 -19.21
N HIS A 109 -21.13 -2.36 -19.08
CA HIS A 109 -19.94 -3.03 -19.59
C HIS A 109 -19.80 -2.92 -21.12
N LYS A 110 -20.90 -2.77 -21.87
CA LYS A 110 -20.86 -2.46 -23.32
C LYS A 110 -20.17 -1.12 -23.63
N MET A 111 -20.14 -0.23 -22.66
CA MET A 111 -19.47 1.07 -22.71
C MET A 111 -18.03 1.02 -22.21
N HIS A 112 -17.61 -0.08 -21.58
CA HIS A 112 -16.26 -0.21 -21.04
C HIS A 112 -15.20 -0.10 -22.14
N LYS A 113 -14.14 0.65 -21.86
CA LYS A 113 -13.01 0.94 -22.77
C LYS A 113 -13.39 1.71 -24.04
N LYS A 114 -14.63 2.21 -24.17
CA LYS A 114 -14.99 3.14 -25.25
C LYS A 114 -14.24 4.46 -25.04
N VAL A 115 -13.63 4.95 -26.11
CA VAL A 115 -12.78 6.15 -26.13
C VAL A 115 -13.47 7.24 -26.92
N LEU A 116 -13.45 8.45 -26.37
CA LEU A 116 -14.11 9.65 -26.91
C LEU A 116 -13.15 10.83 -26.78
N SER A 117 -13.10 11.73 -27.74
CA SER A 117 -12.53 13.06 -27.48
C SER A 117 -13.30 13.77 -26.36
N THR A 118 -12.63 14.61 -25.58
CA THR A 118 -13.27 15.40 -24.50
C THR A 118 -14.47 16.21 -25.00
N LYS A 119 -14.36 16.80 -26.20
CA LYS A 119 -15.44 17.52 -26.87
C LYS A 119 -16.66 16.63 -27.13
N VAL A 120 -16.45 15.42 -27.68
CA VAL A 120 -17.55 14.47 -27.93
C VAL A 120 -18.13 13.93 -26.64
N ALA A 121 -17.28 13.66 -25.63
CA ALA A 121 -17.72 13.19 -24.32
C ALA A 121 -18.62 14.20 -23.62
N ARG A 122 -18.31 15.50 -23.67
CA ARG A 122 -19.17 16.58 -23.14
C ARG A 122 -20.51 16.71 -23.88
N LEU A 123 -20.50 16.55 -25.20
CA LEU A 123 -21.71 16.70 -26.00
C LEU A 123 -22.66 15.52 -25.79
N ARG A 124 -22.12 14.31 -25.74
CA ARG A 124 -22.92 13.07 -25.75
C ARG A 124 -23.23 12.54 -24.36
N LEU A 125 -22.30 12.72 -23.41
CA LEU A 125 -22.38 12.21 -22.03
C LEU A 125 -23.08 10.86 -21.89
N PRO A 126 -22.57 9.80 -22.56
CA PRO A 126 -23.23 8.50 -22.57
C PRO A 126 -23.34 7.82 -21.19
N ILE A 127 -22.67 8.36 -20.16
CA ILE A 127 -22.78 7.92 -18.77
C ILE A 127 -23.16 9.12 -17.87
N PRO A 128 -24.01 8.92 -16.82
CA PRO A 128 -24.68 7.67 -16.46
C PRO A 128 -25.62 7.12 -17.54
N SER A 129 -25.71 5.79 -17.62
CA SER A 129 -26.55 5.14 -18.62
C SER A 129 -27.97 4.96 -18.10
N PRO A 130 -29.00 5.35 -18.88
CA PRO A 130 -30.38 5.16 -18.46
C PRO A 130 -30.81 3.68 -18.38
N LYS A 131 -30.00 2.78 -18.94
CA LYS A 131 -30.27 1.34 -18.97
C LYS A 131 -29.52 0.57 -17.90
N CYS A 132 -28.78 1.27 -17.05
CA CYS A 132 -28.00 0.63 -16.01
C CYS A 132 -28.93 -0.02 -14.99
N LYS A 133 -28.55 -1.23 -14.56
CA LYS A 133 -29.23 -1.99 -13.50
C LYS A 133 -28.42 -2.05 -12.21
N SER A 134 -27.25 -1.40 -12.19
CA SER A 134 -26.40 -1.36 -11.00
C SER A 134 -26.99 -0.37 -10.02
N ARG A 135 -27.27 -0.85 -8.81
CA ARG A 135 -27.84 -0.05 -7.71
C ARG A 135 -26.77 0.16 -6.64
N LEU A 136 -26.72 1.36 -6.06
CA LEU A 136 -25.91 1.62 -4.87
C LEU A 136 -26.78 1.42 -3.64
N ASN A 137 -27.78 2.30 -3.43
CA ASN A 137 -28.76 2.15 -2.35
C ASN A 137 -30.18 1.95 -2.90
N SER A 138 -30.57 2.66 -3.97
CA SER A 138 -31.87 2.48 -4.62
C SER A 138 -31.74 2.30 -6.14
N GLU A 139 -32.88 2.28 -6.84
CA GLU A 139 -32.94 2.26 -8.30
C GLU A 139 -32.58 3.60 -8.95
N TYR A 140 -32.40 4.66 -8.14
CA TYR A 140 -32.28 6.03 -8.62
C TYR A 140 -30.83 6.50 -8.79
N ILE A 141 -29.83 5.68 -8.45
CA ILE A 141 -28.45 5.84 -8.94
C ILE A 141 -28.26 5.05 -10.22
N TRP A 142 -27.81 5.76 -11.25
CA TRP A 142 -27.85 5.26 -12.60
C TRP A 142 -26.49 4.70 -13.00
N CYS A 143 -25.37 5.13 -12.45
CA CYS A 143 -24.08 4.52 -12.77
C CYS A 143 -22.95 4.91 -11.82
N THR A 144 -22.07 3.96 -11.52
CA THR A 144 -20.75 4.21 -10.88
C THR A 144 -19.61 4.28 -11.90
N THR A 145 -19.94 4.22 -13.20
CA THR A 145 -18.96 4.30 -14.28
C THR A 145 -18.31 5.68 -14.31
N LEU A 146 -17.02 5.76 -14.61
CA LEU A 146 -16.28 7.02 -14.61
C LEU A 146 -15.53 7.24 -15.92
N TYR A 147 -15.24 8.50 -16.23
CA TYR A 147 -14.27 8.86 -17.26
C TYR A 147 -12.85 8.89 -16.68
N VAL A 148 -11.93 8.25 -17.39
CA VAL A 148 -10.48 8.23 -17.10
C VAL A 148 -9.72 8.74 -18.33
N PRO A 149 -8.47 9.23 -18.20
CA PRO A 149 -7.70 9.62 -19.37
C PRO A 149 -7.48 8.40 -20.29
N ALA A 150 -7.65 8.59 -21.59
CA ALA A 150 -7.25 7.60 -22.59
C ALA A 150 -5.74 7.69 -22.83
N ARG A 151 -5.12 6.60 -23.27
CA ARG A 151 -3.72 6.64 -23.71
C ARG A 151 -3.62 7.33 -25.07
N ALA A 152 -2.46 7.90 -25.37
CA ALA A 152 -2.23 8.62 -26.61
C ALA A 152 -2.47 7.75 -27.85
N ASP A 153 -2.11 6.47 -27.79
CA ASP A 153 -2.25 5.45 -28.85
C ASP A 153 -3.68 4.91 -29.02
N GLU A 154 -4.56 5.09 -28.04
CA GLU A 154 -5.94 4.62 -28.12
C GLU A 154 -6.76 5.48 -29.09
N GLN A 155 -7.40 4.84 -30.08
CA GLN A 155 -8.23 5.51 -31.08
C GLN A 155 -9.66 5.75 -30.56
N GLU A 156 -10.29 6.83 -31.03
CA GLU A 156 -11.70 7.10 -30.76
C GLU A 156 -12.59 5.95 -31.26
N THR A 157 -13.58 5.56 -30.47
CA THR A 157 -14.48 4.48 -30.84
C THR A 157 -15.45 4.93 -31.95
N GLN A 158 -15.53 4.14 -33.03
CA GLN A 158 -16.48 4.34 -34.11
C GLN A 158 -17.48 3.15 -34.22
N PRO A 159 -18.80 3.43 -34.30
CA PRO A 159 -19.42 4.72 -34.08
C PRO A 159 -19.29 5.15 -32.60
N PRO A 160 -19.31 6.47 -32.32
CA PRO A 160 -19.29 6.98 -30.97
C PRO A 160 -20.52 6.47 -30.19
N PRO A 161 -20.42 6.26 -28.87
CA PRO A 161 -21.55 5.80 -28.11
C PRO A 161 -22.73 6.78 -28.15
N PRO A 162 -23.97 6.30 -28.01
CA PRO A 162 -25.17 7.12 -28.17
C PRO A 162 -25.21 8.24 -27.13
N ALA A 163 -25.70 9.42 -27.55
CA ALA A 163 -25.91 10.54 -26.65
C ALA A 163 -27.07 10.26 -25.69
N VAL A 164 -26.96 10.78 -24.47
CA VAL A 164 -28.11 10.90 -23.57
C VAL A 164 -29.04 12.00 -24.06
N LYS A 165 -30.36 11.78 -23.96
CA LYS A 165 -31.38 12.72 -24.46
C LYS A 165 -31.46 14.00 -23.63
N ASP A 166 -31.34 13.88 -22.31
CA ASP A 166 -31.56 14.97 -21.35
C ASP A 166 -30.24 15.40 -20.68
N VAL A 167 -29.32 15.93 -21.48
CA VAL A 167 -28.04 16.46 -20.97
C VAL A 167 -28.28 17.78 -20.23
N PRO A 168 -27.95 17.88 -18.93
CA PRO A 168 -28.11 19.13 -18.19
C PRO A 168 -27.10 20.19 -18.68
N LYS A 169 -27.47 21.46 -18.56
CA LYS A 169 -26.59 22.59 -18.88
C LYS A 169 -25.24 22.42 -18.14
N PRO A 170 -24.10 22.64 -18.80
CA PRO A 170 -22.80 22.54 -18.16
C PRO A 170 -22.67 23.41 -16.91
N PRO A 171 -22.07 22.89 -15.84
CA PRO A 171 -21.83 23.67 -14.63
C PRO A 171 -20.78 24.76 -14.91
N GLU A 172 -20.93 25.92 -14.28
CA GLU A 172 -19.98 27.03 -14.35
C GLU A 172 -19.12 27.08 -13.08
N LEU A 173 -17.81 27.37 -13.18
CA LEU A 173 -16.99 27.62 -11.98
C LEU A 173 -17.20 29.05 -11.48
N VAL A 174 -17.09 29.26 -10.17
CA VAL A 174 -17.13 30.60 -9.59
C VAL A 174 -15.93 31.41 -10.09
N ALA A 175 -16.18 32.59 -10.67
CA ALA A 175 -15.12 33.49 -11.08
C ALA A 175 -14.35 34.00 -9.84
N PRO A 176 -13.01 34.04 -9.87
CA PRO A 176 -12.23 34.64 -8.80
C PRO A 176 -12.60 36.13 -8.67
N LYS A 177 -12.90 36.60 -7.45
CA LYS A 177 -13.16 38.04 -7.22
C LYS A 177 -11.85 38.81 -7.38
N ASP A 178 -11.72 39.57 -8.46
CA ASP A 178 -10.60 40.46 -8.71
C ASP A 178 -10.61 41.66 -7.73
N GLY A 179 -9.71 41.64 -6.75
CA GLY A 179 -9.29 42.80 -5.98
C GLY A 179 -7.91 43.25 -6.45
N GLY A 180 -7.84 44.43 -7.07
CA GLY A 180 -6.71 44.93 -7.85
C GLY A 180 -5.35 44.95 -7.14
N GLY A 181 -4.34 44.46 -7.86
CA GLY A 181 -2.92 44.50 -7.50
C GLY A 181 -2.10 43.66 -8.48
N SER A 182 -1.87 44.22 -9.68
CA SER A 182 -0.96 43.76 -10.74
C SER A 182 0.36 43.19 -10.18
N GLY A 183 0.98 42.11 -10.66
CA GLY A 183 0.68 41.16 -11.74
C GLY A 183 1.83 40.13 -11.71
N GLY A 184 1.49 38.85 -11.83
CA GLY A 184 2.42 37.73 -11.80
C GLY A 184 1.63 36.43 -11.79
N GLY A 185 1.38 35.89 -12.99
CA GLY A 185 0.41 34.82 -13.27
C GLY A 185 0.59 33.60 -12.39
N THR A 186 -0.32 33.44 -11.43
CA THR A 186 -0.48 32.24 -10.63
C THR A 186 -1.46 31.31 -11.34
N LEU A 187 -0.93 30.27 -11.98
CA LEU A 187 -1.68 29.06 -12.33
C LEU A 187 -2.13 28.40 -11.02
N VAL A 188 -3.35 28.69 -10.58
CA VAL A 188 -3.95 28.12 -9.37
C VAL A 188 -4.59 26.77 -9.73
N GLN A 189 -3.85 25.70 -9.47
CA GLN A 189 -4.39 24.37 -9.14
C GLN A 189 -5.21 24.50 -7.84
N VAL A 190 -6.43 23.95 -7.78
CA VAL A 190 -6.54 22.56 -7.33
C VAL A 190 -6.61 22.35 -5.79
N ARG A 191 -6.95 23.33 -4.94
CA ARG A 191 -6.75 23.36 -3.48
C ARG A 191 -7.97 23.43 -2.55
N ALA A 192 -9.22 23.68 -2.98
CA ALA A 192 -10.26 24.07 -2.01
C ALA A 192 -11.06 22.92 -1.35
N LEU A 193 -10.97 21.68 -1.84
CA LEU A 193 -11.29 20.48 -1.04
C LEU A 193 -10.09 20.00 -0.19
N GLY A 194 -8.97 20.72 -0.31
CA GLY A 194 -7.71 20.51 0.38
C GLY A 194 -7.37 21.63 1.37
N GLU A 195 -8.36 22.26 2.02
CA GLU A 195 -8.08 23.21 3.13
C GLU A 195 -8.60 22.75 4.49
N SER A 196 -9.68 21.96 4.60
CA SER A 196 -9.95 21.22 5.86
C SER A 196 -9.20 19.89 5.89
N VAL A 197 -9.24 19.16 4.77
CA VAL A 197 -8.38 18.00 4.49
C VAL A 197 -6.96 18.44 4.21
N GLY A 198 -6.67 19.68 3.82
CA GLY A 198 -5.29 20.13 3.62
C GLY A 198 -4.86 21.34 4.43
N GLU A 199 -5.50 21.65 5.55
CA GLU A 199 -4.79 22.04 6.77
C GLU A 199 -4.36 20.79 7.53
N THR A 200 -5.20 19.76 7.59
CA THR A 200 -4.80 18.44 8.12
C THR A 200 -3.80 17.73 7.20
N ALA A 201 -3.93 17.73 5.88
CA ALA A 201 -2.95 17.17 4.94
C ALA A 201 -1.76 18.08 4.69
N LYS A 202 -1.85 19.38 4.99
CA LYS A 202 -0.68 20.28 4.99
C LYS A 202 0.06 20.20 6.30
N GLN A 203 -0.61 20.00 7.44
CA GLN A 203 0.02 19.49 8.65
C GLN A 203 0.64 18.12 8.35
N ILE A 204 -0.12 17.11 7.92
CA ILE A 204 0.40 15.78 7.62
C ILE A 204 1.54 15.87 6.59
N ALA A 205 1.48 16.66 5.53
CA ALA A 205 2.60 16.80 4.57
C ALA A 205 3.79 17.59 5.14
N ASP A 206 3.55 18.65 5.92
CA ASP A 206 4.61 19.40 6.61
C ASP A 206 5.23 18.58 7.76
N TYR A 207 4.59 17.50 8.23
CA TYR A 207 5.10 16.58 9.25
C TYR A 207 5.46 15.19 8.71
N ALA A 208 5.03 14.80 7.52
CA ALA A 208 5.22 13.45 6.95
C ALA A 208 6.68 13.23 6.56
N GLY A 209 7.29 14.20 5.86
CA GLY A 209 8.73 14.14 5.57
C GLY A 209 9.58 14.01 6.85
N PRO A 210 9.40 14.92 7.84
CA PRO A 210 10.04 14.81 9.15
C PRO A 210 9.75 13.48 9.87
N ALA A 211 8.50 13.04 9.93
CA ALA A 211 8.10 11.83 10.64
C ALA A 211 8.67 10.57 9.98
N VAL A 212 8.66 10.49 8.65
CA VAL A 212 9.29 9.40 7.89
C VAL A 212 10.80 9.42 8.12
N ALA A 213 11.46 10.58 8.06
CA ALA A 213 12.89 10.70 8.33
C ALA A 213 13.25 10.26 9.77
N VAL A 214 12.43 10.61 10.76
CA VAL A 214 12.60 10.16 12.15
C VAL A 214 12.40 8.65 12.27
N MET A 215 11.32 8.10 11.73
CA MET A 215 11.02 6.66 11.79
C MET A 215 12.08 5.82 11.09
N VAL A 216 12.49 6.23 9.88
CA VAL A 216 13.57 5.59 9.13
C VAL A 216 14.90 5.76 9.85
N GLY A 217 15.14 6.93 10.48
CA GLY A 217 16.33 7.17 11.29
C GLY A 217 16.41 6.28 12.53
N VAL A 218 15.30 6.06 13.24
CA VAL A 218 15.22 5.09 14.36
C VAL A 218 15.53 3.68 13.86
N ALA A 219 14.87 3.26 12.77
CA ALA A 219 15.10 1.93 12.20
C ALA A 219 16.55 1.75 11.74
N LEU A 220 17.12 2.76 11.09
CA LEU A 220 18.50 2.74 10.60
C LEU A 220 19.51 2.79 11.74
N ALA A 221 19.24 3.49 12.84
CA ALA A 221 20.13 3.54 14.00
C ALA A 221 20.37 2.16 14.64
N LEU A 222 19.44 1.20 14.45
CA LEU A 222 19.61 -0.19 14.89
C LEU A 222 20.68 -0.95 14.08
N PHE A 223 20.97 -0.52 12.86
CA PHE A 223 21.89 -1.20 11.94
C PHE A 223 23.13 -0.37 11.57
N HIS A 224 23.00 0.95 11.59
CA HIS A 224 24.04 1.92 11.23
C HIS A 224 23.87 3.21 12.04
N LEU A 225 24.40 3.20 13.26
CA LEU A 225 24.23 4.27 14.26
C LEU A 225 24.52 5.69 13.73
N PRO A 226 25.64 5.97 13.03
CA PRO A 226 25.93 7.33 12.55
C PRO A 226 24.91 7.81 11.51
N ALA A 227 24.53 6.95 10.58
CA ALA A 227 23.56 7.28 9.55
C ALA A 227 22.15 7.48 10.14
N GLY A 228 21.76 6.64 11.11
CA GLY A 228 20.51 6.77 11.83
C GLY A 228 20.41 8.05 12.64
N LEU A 229 21.45 8.41 13.40
CA LEU A 229 21.50 9.65 14.19
C LEU A 229 21.45 10.90 13.30
N LEU A 230 22.13 10.88 12.15
CA LEU A 230 22.12 11.99 11.21
C LEU A 230 20.71 12.23 10.63
N LEU A 231 20.02 11.15 10.22
CA LEU A 231 18.66 11.25 9.67
C LEU A 231 17.63 11.64 10.75
N LEU A 232 17.80 11.16 11.98
CA LEU A 232 17.01 11.57 13.15
C LEU A 232 17.15 13.06 13.43
N GLY A 233 18.39 13.54 13.54
CA GLY A 233 18.68 14.95 13.80
C GLY A 233 18.11 15.86 12.72
N LEU A 234 18.28 15.49 11.44
CA LEU A 234 17.70 16.21 10.31
C LEU A 234 16.17 16.18 10.32
N GLY A 235 15.57 15.01 10.58
CA GLY A 235 14.12 14.83 10.70
C GLY A 235 13.50 15.72 11.79
N VAL A 236 14.18 15.88 12.93
CA VAL A 236 13.75 16.80 14.00
C VAL A 236 13.97 18.27 13.61
N LEU A 237 15.13 18.61 13.04
CA LEU A 237 15.49 19.99 12.69
C LEU A 237 14.55 20.60 11.66
N VAL A 238 14.06 19.77 10.73
CA VAL A 238 13.07 20.17 9.74
C VAL A 238 11.64 20.04 10.26
N ILE A 239 11.33 19.87 11.54
CA ILE A 239 9.94 19.98 12.06
C ILE A 239 9.50 21.45 12.00
N PRO A 240 8.25 21.79 11.59
CA PRO A 240 7.86 23.18 11.36
C PRO A 240 8.05 24.10 12.57
N GLN A 241 7.88 23.56 13.80
CA GLN A 241 8.03 24.32 15.04
C GLN A 241 9.49 24.66 15.37
N ILE A 242 10.45 23.82 14.94
CA ILE A 242 11.89 24.03 15.16
C ILE A 242 12.49 24.81 13.99
N TYR A 243 12.01 24.55 12.76
CA TYR A 243 12.50 25.18 11.54
C TYR A 243 12.13 26.67 11.44
N LYS A 244 10.89 27.06 11.78
CA LYS A 244 10.43 28.46 11.71
C LYS A 244 11.31 29.45 12.50
N PRO A 245 11.68 29.21 13.77
CA PRO A 245 12.59 30.10 14.48
C PRO A 245 14.00 30.12 13.87
N LEU A 246 14.48 28.99 13.33
CA LEU A 246 15.78 28.90 12.66
C LEU A 246 15.85 29.78 11.39
N THR A 247 14.76 29.87 10.63
CA THR A 247 14.67 30.75 9.44
C THR A 247 14.70 32.25 9.75
N ARG A 248 14.52 32.64 11.02
CA ARG A 248 14.71 34.04 11.47
C ARG A 248 16.18 34.38 11.65
N LEU A 249 17.02 33.40 11.98
CA LEU A 249 18.46 33.55 12.15
C LEU A 249 19.21 33.39 10.82
N VAL A 250 18.70 32.56 9.91
CA VAL A 250 19.28 32.32 8.58
C VAL A 250 18.20 32.55 7.51
N PRO A 251 18.07 33.78 6.97
CA PRO A 251 16.99 34.14 6.05
C PRO A 251 17.00 33.35 4.74
N TRP A 252 18.15 32.82 4.32
CA TRP A 252 18.26 31.99 3.11
C TRP A 252 17.57 30.62 3.24
N LEU A 253 17.24 30.19 4.46
CA LEU A 253 16.44 28.99 4.71
C LEU A 253 14.92 29.23 4.61
N GLN A 254 14.49 30.43 4.20
CA GLN A 254 13.06 30.70 4.05
C GLN A 254 12.48 29.97 2.83
N GLY A 255 11.35 29.29 3.05
CA GLY A 255 10.58 28.61 2.01
C GLY A 255 10.58 27.09 2.14
N ARG A 256 9.52 26.46 1.60
CA ARG A 256 9.36 24.99 1.66
C ARG A 256 10.43 24.24 0.89
N LEU A 257 10.88 24.78 -0.24
CA LEU A 257 11.92 24.16 -1.07
C LEU A 257 13.26 24.09 -0.34
N ALA A 258 13.62 25.12 0.45
CA ALA A 258 14.83 25.09 1.27
C ALA A 258 14.76 24.00 2.36
N ARG A 259 13.58 23.81 2.95
CA ARG A 259 13.33 22.80 3.99
C ARG A 259 13.40 21.36 3.46
N PHE A 260 12.73 21.09 2.34
CA PHE A 260 12.80 19.78 1.69
C PHE A 260 14.14 19.55 1.00
N GLY A 261 14.81 20.61 0.52
CA GLY A 261 16.17 20.56 0.01
C GLY A 261 17.19 20.16 1.08
N LEU A 262 17.05 20.68 2.31
CA LEU A 262 17.86 20.25 3.46
C LEU A 262 17.66 18.77 3.79
N LEU A 263 16.40 18.29 3.79
CA LEU A 263 16.10 16.87 3.96
C LEU A 263 16.73 16.02 2.86
N LEU A 264 16.65 16.46 1.60
CA LEU A 264 17.22 15.75 0.46
C LEU A 264 18.76 15.69 0.53
N ILE A 265 19.41 16.80 0.88
CA ILE A 265 20.86 16.87 1.10
C ILE A 265 21.25 15.92 2.25
N GLY A 266 20.49 15.92 3.35
CA GLY A 266 20.70 15.01 4.46
C GLY A 266 20.55 13.54 4.05
N LEU A 267 19.55 13.22 3.23
CA LEU A 267 19.32 11.87 2.70
C LEU A 267 20.45 11.41 1.77
N LEU A 268 20.96 12.31 0.92
CA LEU A 268 22.12 12.02 0.07
C LEU A 268 23.39 11.78 0.89
N LEU A 269 23.59 12.52 1.99
CA LEU A 269 24.71 12.29 2.92
C LEU A 269 24.58 10.95 3.64
N VAL A 270 23.38 10.56 4.05
CA VAL A 270 23.12 9.22 4.61
C VAL A 270 23.44 8.13 3.58
N LEU A 271 22.98 8.31 2.34
CA LEU A 271 23.25 7.36 1.27
C LEU A 271 24.75 7.23 1.00
N LEU A 272 25.47 8.36 1.00
CA LEU A 272 26.92 8.40 0.84
C LEU A 272 27.63 7.69 2.02
N LEU A 273 27.19 7.91 3.26
CA LEU A 273 27.74 7.21 4.43
C LEU A 273 27.52 5.70 4.36
N LEU A 274 26.35 5.26 3.91
CA LEU A 274 26.06 3.84 3.72
C LEU A 274 26.93 3.24 2.62
N LEU A 275 27.07 3.92 1.48
CA LEU A 275 27.94 3.49 0.38
C LEU A 275 29.41 3.45 0.78
N LEU A 276 29.87 4.44 1.56
CA LEU A 276 31.23 4.45 2.10
C LEU A 276 31.42 3.31 3.12
N SER A 277 30.44 3.05 3.98
CA SER A 277 30.48 1.93 4.92
C SER A 277 30.50 0.59 4.21
N GLU A 278 29.73 0.44 3.14
CA GLU A 278 29.72 -0.76 2.31
C GLU A 278 31.04 -0.91 1.55
N TRP A 279 31.60 0.18 1.03
CA TRP A 279 32.91 0.19 0.38
C TRP A 279 34.04 -0.18 1.34
N VAL A 280 34.03 0.35 2.57
CA VAL A 280 34.97 -0.04 3.64
C VAL A 280 34.75 -1.50 4.04
N SER A 281 33.50 -1.96 4.18
CA SER A 281 33.20 -3.37 4.47
C SER A 281 33.64 -4.32 3.36
N ARG A 282 33.70 -3.86 2.10
CA ARG A 282 34.24 -4.61 0.97
C ARG A 282 35.77 -4.60 0.92
N GLN A 283 36.41 -3.64 1.59
CA GLN A 283 37.86 -3.58 1.76
C GLN A 283 38.34 -4.34 2.99
N GLU A 284 37.49 -4.50 4.01
CA GLU A 284 37.76 -5.46 5.07
C GLU A 284 37.68 -6.88 4.48
N PRO A 285 38.77 -7.66 4.53
CA PRO A 285 38.69 -9.07 4.15
C PRO A 285 37.68 -9.74 5.09
N GLU A 286 36.71 -10.49 4.54
CA GLU A 286 35.77 -11.28 5.33
C GLU A 286 36.54 -11.97 6.47
N PRO A 287 36.05 -11.92 7.73
CA PRO A 287 36.61 -12.77 8.76
C PRO A 287 36.50 -14.17 8.19
N LYS A 288 37.64 -14.82 7.92
CA LYS A 288 37.67 -16.17 7.36
C LYS A 288 36.87 -17.05 8.29
N LEU A 289 35.57 -17.23 8.00
CA LEU A 289 34.72 -18.23 8.61
C LEU A 289 35.46 -19.52 8.35
N LYS A 290 35.90 -20.15 9.44
CA LYS A 290 36.61 -21.40 9.37
C LYS A 290 35.76 -22.33 8.48
N PRO A 291 36.31 -22.87 7.38
CA PRO A 291 35.53 -23.67 6.47
C PRO A 291 34.87 -24.80 7.26
N LEU A 292 33.55 -24.92 7.17
CA LEU A 292 32.82 -26.04 7.76
C LEU A 292 33.41 -27.34 7.19
N PRO A 293 33.53 -28.39 8.01
CA PRO A 293 34.16 -29.63 7.57
C PRO A 293 33.36 -30.27 6.45
N ALA A 294 34.07 -30.98 5.57
CA ALA A 294 33.44 -31.75 4.51
C ALA A 294 32.56 -32.85 5.12
N TYR A 295 31.43 -33.12 4.49
CA TYR A 295 30.51 -34.19 4.87
C TYR A 295 30.27 -35.12 3.69
N SER A 296 29.92 -36.37 3.99
CA SER A 296 29.49 -37.36 3.00
C SER A 296 28.08 -37.84 3.32
N VAL A 297 27.27 -38.08 2.31
CA VAL A 297 25.92 -38.65 2.48
C VAL A 297 26.07 -40.16 2.61
N GLU A 298 25.68 -40.72 3.75
CA GLU A 298 25.78 -42.16 4.02
C GLU A 298 24.50 -42.91 3.65
N SER A 299 23.36 -42.32 3.96
CA SER A 299 22.08 -42.95 3.70
C SER A 299 20.99 -41.93 3.45
N THR A 300 20.03 -42.33 2.62
CA THR A 300 18.79 -41.59 2.36
C THR A 300 17.63 -42.57 2.54
N GLU A 301 16.62 -42.14 3.29
CA GLU A 301 15.46 -42.95 3.62
C GLU A 301 14.21 -42.10 3.36
N ASP A 302 13.36 -42.55 2.43
CA ASP A 302 12.06 -41.94 2.19
C ASP A 302 11.11 -42.30 3.35
N ARG A 303 10.62 -41.26 4.05
CA ARG A 303 9.67 -41.38 5.16
C ARG A 303 8.37 -40.63 4.88
N SER A 304 8.05 -40.50 3.60
CA SER A 304 6.82 -39.88 3.14
C SER A 304 5.61 -40.56 3.75
N ILE A 305 4.62 -39.76 4.09
CA ILE A 305 3.30 -40.21 4.56
C ILE A 305 2.25 -39.67 3.61
N SER A 306 1.00 -40.13 3.74
CA SER A 306 -0.12 -39.70 2.89
C SER A 306 -0.33 -38.19 2.83
N THR A 307 0.12 -37.44 3.84
CA THR A 307 -0.05 -35.98 3.93
C THR A 307 1.21 -35.18 3.65
N ARG A 308 2.38 -35.82 3.44
CA ARG A 308 3.63 -35.10 3.23
C ARG A 308 4.75 -35.97 2.66
N SER A 309 5.44 -35.47 1.63
CA SER A 309 6.69 -36.08 1.18
C SER A 309 7.84 -35.75 2.14
N ARG A 310 8.56 -36.77 2.60
CA ARG A 310 9.63 -36.59 3.59
C ARG A 310 10.86 -37.40 3.26
N LEU A 311 12.02 -36.79 3.42
CA LEU A 311 13.30 -37.48 3.28
C LEU A 311 14.11 -37.35 4.56
N LYS A 312 14.58 -38.48 5.07
CA LYS A 312 15.60 -38.52 6.11
C LYS A 312 16.95 -38.80 5.47
N VAL A 313 17.94 -37.97 5.77
CA VAL A 313 19.31 -38.09 5.26
C VAL A 313 20.27 -38.18 6.43
N VAL A 314 21.17 -39.15 6.38
CA VAL A 314 22.27 -39.27 7.34
C VAL A 314 23.55 -38.84 6.63
N VAL A 315 24.21 -37.83 7.21
CA VAL A 315 25.51 -37.35 6.74
C VAL A 315 26.57 -37.63 7.78
N ARG A 316 27.74 -38.07 7.35
CA ARG A 316 28.88 -38.34 8.25
C ARG A 316 29.95 -37.29 8.11
N VAL A 317 30.52 -36.93 9.27
CA VAL A 317 31.61 -35.96 9.41
C VAL A 317 32.80 -36.67 10.04
N THR A 318 33.96 -36.47 9.44
CA THR A 318 35.22 -37.11 9.86
C THR A 318 36.05 -36.22 10.78
N GLU A 319 35.73 -34.93 10.88
CA GLU A 319 36.47 -33.94 11.67
C GLU A 319 35.75 -33.58 12.98
N PRO A 320 36.48 -33.26 14.06
CA PRO A 320 35.89 -32.81 15.31
C PRO A 320 35.18 -31.46 15.12
N VAL A 321 33.92 -31.40 15.53
CA VAL A 321 33.02 -30.24 15.34
C VAL A 321 32.50 -29.73 16.67
N THR A 322 32.48 -28.41 16.84
CA THR A 322 31.82 -27.75 17.97
C THR A 322 30.29 -27.81 17.83
N PRO A 323 29.51 -27.67 18.92
CA PRO A 323 28.05 -27.65 18.84
C PRO A 323 27.45 -26.64 17.85
N GLN A 324 28.11 -25.50 17.70
CA GLN A 324 27.70 -24.48 16.75
C GLN A 324 27.98 -24.90 15.30
N GLU A 325 29.16 -25.45 15.02
CA GLU A 325 29.50 -26.00 13.70
C GLU A 325 28.59 -27.19 13.35
N MET A 326 28.24 -28.04 14.33
CA MET A 326 27.29 -29.16 14.15
C MET A 326 25.91 -28.68 13.69
N ALA A 327 25.38 -27.60 14.27
CA ALA A 327 24.11 -27.00 13.85
C ALA A 327 24.20 -26.42 12.44
N GLN A 328 25.23 -25.62 12.18
CA GLN A 328 25.44 -24.97 10.88
C GLN A 328 25.62 -25.99 9.75
N LEU A 329 26.33 -27.08 10.03
CA LEU A 329 26.56 -28.15 9.07
C LEU A 329 25.27 -28.90 8.73
N ALA A 330 24.44 -29.23 9.72
CA ALA A 330 23.15 -29.88 9.50
C ALA A 330 22.21 -29.01 8.65
N MET A 331 22.16 -27.71 8.94
CA MET A 331 21.36 -26.74 8.18
C MET A 331 21.88 -26.58 6.74
N ARG A 332 23.21 -26.49 6.57
CA ARG A 332 23.85 -26.38 5.26
C ARG A 332 23.58 -27.61 4.41
N ALA A 333 23.75 -28.80 4.98
CA ALA A 333 23.45 -30.06 4.28
C ALA A 333 21.99 -30.15 3.84
N ALA A 334 21.03 -29.72 4.68
CA ALA A 334 19.62 -29.66 4.30
C ALA A 334 19.36 -28.70 3.13
N GLN A 335 20.03 -27.53 3.10
CA GLN A 335 19.91 -26.57 2.00
C GLN A 335 20.57 -27.06 0.71
N ASP A 336 21.75 -27.68 0.81
CA ASP A 336 22.47 -28.24 -0.34
C ASP A 336 21.65 -29.37 -0.97
N LEU A 337 21.03 -30.22 -0.16
CA LEU A 337 20.11 -31.28 -0.61
C LEU A 337 18.83 -30.71 -1.24
N GLN A 338 18.25 -29.65 -0.66
CA GLN A 338 17.09 -28.99 -1.26
C GLN A 338 17.44 -28.39 -2.64
N ARG A 339 18.64 -27.81 -2.79
CA ARG A 339 19.10 -27.21 -4.06
C ARG A 339 19.43 -28.26 -5.12
N SER A 340 19.93 -29.42 -4.71
CA SER A 340 20.21 -30.52 -5.65
C SER A 340 18.93 -31.19 -6.15
N MET A 341 17.82 -31.08 -5.41
CA MET A 341 16.49 -31.47 -5.85
C MET A 341 15.92 -30.39 -6.78
N SER A 342 16.22 -30.50 -8.08
CA SER A 342 15.70 -29.56 -9.09
C SER A 342 14.17 -29.72 -9.24
N PRO A 343 13.38 -28.64 -9.13
CA PRO A 343 11.94 -28.68 -9.38
C PRO A 343 11.57 -28.91 -10.86
N ASP A 344 12.54 -28.80 -11.78
CA ASP A 344 12.32 -28.88 -13.23
C ASP A 344 12.63 -30.27 -13.82
N ASP A 345 13.13 -31.23 -13.02
CA ASP A 345 13.34 -32.61 -13.46
C ASP A 345 12.24 -33.54 -12.92
N PRO A 346 11.30 -34.04 -13.75
CA PRO A 346 10.21 -34.92 -13.32
C PRO A 346 10.68 -36.29 -12.79
N ARG A 347 11.99 -36.58 -12.83
CA ARG A 347 12.60 -37.77 -12.20
C ARG A 347 13.13 -37.53 -10.78
N HIS A 348 13.16 -36.29 -10.31
CA HIS A 348 13.59 -35.95 -8.96
C HIS A 348 12.39 -35.69 -8.06
N ASN A 349 12.22 -36.53 -7.04
CA ASN A 349 11.18 -36.33 -6.03
C ASN A 349 11.47 -35.05 -5.23
N SER A 350 10.62 -34.03 -5.37
CA SER A 350 10.67 -32.84 -4.51
C SER A 350 10.11 -33.21 -3.14
N PHE A 351 10.96 -33.33 -2.12
CA PHE A 351 10.55 -33.59 -0.74
C PHE A 351 10.15 -32.29 -0.04
N GLU A 352 8.97 -32.28 0.58
CA GLU A 352 8.41 -31.12 1.28
C GLU A 352 8.99 -30.94 2.69
N HIS A 353 9.59 -32.00 3.27
CA HIS A 353 10.30 -31.96 4.55
C HIS A 353 11.58 -32.78 4.49
N LEU A 354 12.66 -32.19 4.94
CA LEU A 354 13.98 -32.80 5.02
C LEU A 354 14.39 -32.94 6.48
N GLN A 355 14.83 -34.12 6.88
CA GLN A 355 15.43 -34.39 8.18
C GLN A 355 16.87 -34.83 7.97
N VAL A 356 17.82 -33.95 8.24
CA VAL A 356 19.25 -34.23 8.14
C VAL A 356 19.82 -34.57 9.51
N ARG A 357 20.39 -35.76 9.65
CA ARG A 357 21.14 -36.18 10.83
C ARG A 357 22.62 -36.17 10.52
N VAL A 358 23.38 -35.42 11.30
CA VAL A 358 24.83 -35.43 11.25
C VAL A 358 25.32 -36.46 12.25
N GLU A 359 26.03 -37.46 11.75
CA GLU A 359 26.72 -38.47 12.56
C GLU A 359 28.22 -38.22 12.54
N GLY A 360 28.86 -38.44 13.68
CA GLY A 360 30.31 -38.43 13.81
C GLY A 360 30.77 -39.58 14.68
N ILE A 361 32.08 -39.79 14.72
CA ILE A 361 32.67 -40.85 15.53
C ILE A 361 32.74 -40.36 16.98
N HIS A 362 32.11 -41.10 17.88
CA HIS A 362 32.15 -40.80 19.29
C HIS A 362 33.60 -40.94 19.83
N PRO A 363 34.17 -39.91 20.48
CA PRO A 363 35.58 -39.90 20.87
C PRO A 363 35.95 -41.01 21.88
N VAL A 364 35.03 -41.37 22.77
CA VAL A 364 35.23 -42.44 23.79
C VAL A 364 34.87 -43.84 23.31
N THR A 365 33.75 -44.02 22.59
CA THR A 365 33.24 -45.36 22.23
C THR A 365 33.65 -45.82 20.83
N GLY A 366 34.17 -44.93 19.98
CA GLY A 366 34.55 -45.21 18.60
C GLY A 366 33.37 -45.55 17.67
N LYS A 367 32.13 -45.46 18.17
CA LYS A 367 30.92 -45.78 17.40
C LYS A 367 30.31 -44.51 16.79
N PRO A 368 29.57 -44.63 15.67
CA PRO A 368 28.77 -43.52 15.15
C PRO A 368 27.78 -43.02 16.21
N ALA A 369 27.75 -41.71 16.43
CA ALA A 369 26.80 -41.04 17.30
C ALA A 369 26.17 -39.86 16.58
N VAL A 370 24.88 -39.62 16.85
CA VAL A 370 24.17 -38.46 16.29
C VAL A 370 24.62 -37.20 17.02
N LEU A 371 25.24 -36.33 16.25
CA LEU A 371 25.86 -35.08 16.67
C LEU A 371 24.88 -33.92 16.57
N SER A 372 24.13 -33.85 15.48
CA SER A 372 23.06 -32.87 15.29
C SER A 372 21.96 -33.40 14.37
N GLU A 373 20.82 -32.75 14.46
CA GLU A 373 19.66 -33.03 13.63
C GLU A 373 19.04 -31.69 13.20
N ALA A 374 18.84 -31.51 11.90
CA ALA A 374 18.11 -30.38 11.35
C ALA A 374 16.87 -30.91 10.61
N GLU A 375 15.71 -30.43 11.01
CA GLU A 375 14.47 -30.58 10.26
C GLU A 375 14.17 -29.29 9.52
N PHE A 376 13.89 -29.40 8.22
CA PHE A 376 13.66 -28.28 7.33
C PHE A 376 12.35 -28.46 6.56
N ALA A 377 11.48 -27.46 6.65
CA ALA A 377 10.15 -27.40 6.06
C ALA A 377 9.94 -26.01 5.42
N PRO A 378 10.35 -25.79 4.17
CA PRO A 378 10.38 -24.44 3.57
C PRO A 378 9.00 -23.76 3.51
N ASP A 379 7.93 -24.54 3.51
CA ASP A 379 6.53 -24.08 3.49
C ASP A 379 5.99 -23.63 4.86
N GLY A 380 6.76 -23.79 5.94
CA GLY A 380 6.37 -23.43 7.30
C GLY A 380 5.34 -24.38 7.94
N ARG A 381 4.99 -25.51 7.30
CA ARG A 381 3.97 -26.46 7.78
C ARG A 381 4.54 -27.57 8.67
N GLY A 382 5.76 -27.37 9.16
CA GLY A 382 6.45 -28.26 10.09
C GLY A 382 6.67 -29.67 9.55
N ARG A 383 6.49 -30.70 10.37
CA ARG A 383 6.66 -32.10 9.94
C ARG A 383 5.39 -32.67 9.32
N ALA A 384 4.21 -32.28 9.80
CA ALA A 384 2.93 -32.90 9.43
C ALA A 384 2.39 -32.49 8.06
N GLY A 385 2.69 -31.27 7.59
CA GLY A 385 2.15 -30.75 6.31
C GLY A 385 0.73 -30.22 6.41
N VAL A 386 0.14 -30.24 7.60
CA VAL A 386 -1.24 -29.81 7.84
C VAL A 386 -1.25 -28.37 8.35
N ILE A 387 -2.20 -27.57 7.87
CA ILE A 387 -2.48 -26.24 8.44
C ILE A 387 -3.09 -26.47 9.83
N SER A 388 -2.24 -26.40 10.85
CA SER A 388 -2.59 -26.61 12.25
C SER A 388 -2.67 -25.27 12.97
N SER A 389 -3.68 -25.08 13.82
CA SER A 389 -3.77 -23.92 14.72
C SER A 389 -2.78 -23.98 15.88
N ASP A 390 -2.16 -25.14 16.11
CA ASP A 390 -1.08 -25.32 17.09
C ASP A 390 0.24 -24.70 16.59
N PRO A 391 0.78 -23.67 17.28
CA PRO A 391 2.06 -23.04 16.93
C PRO A 391 3.25 -24.02 16.91
N GLN A 392 3.19 -25.12 17.68
CA GLN A 392 4.29 -26.11 17.72
C GLN A 392 4.47 -26.87 16.39
N ASN A 393 3.46 -26.81 15.52
CA ASN A 393 3.44 -27.42 14.19
C ASN A 393 3.70 -26.41 13.06
N GLN A 394 3.83 -25.12 13.37
CA GLN A 394 4.14 -24.05 12.41
C GLN A 394 5.60 -23.64 12.55
N TRP A 395 6.46 -24.25 11.74
CA TRP A 395 7.88 -23.93 11.72
C TRP A 395 8.47 -24.31 10.37
N SER A 396 9.53 -23.58 10.03
CA SER A 396 10.38 -23.78 8.87
C SER A 396 11.68 -24.50 9.20
N TRP A 397 12.20 -24.30 10.42
CA TRP A 397 13.40 -24.95 10.91
C TRP A 397 13.22 -25.48 12.33
N LYS A 398 13.76 -26.67 12.59
CA LYS A 398 14.07 -27.15 13.93
C LYS A 398 15.45 -27.77 13.93
N VAL A 399 16.35 -27.27 14.78
CA VAL A 399 17.73 -27.77 14.87
C VAL A 399 18.02 -28.19 16.30
N ARG A 400 18.49 -29.42 16.43
CA ARG A 400 18.91 -30.00 17.69
C ARG A 400 20.36 -30.44 17.64
N VAL A 401 21.08 -30.28 18.73
CA VAL A 401 22.50 -30.62 18.82
C VAL A 401 22.79 -31.39 20.09
N ASN A 402 23.73 -32.33 20.01
CA ASN A 402 24.27 -33.02 21.16
C ASN A 402 25.42 -32.21 21.74
N LYS A 403 25.15 -31.40 22.78
CA LYS A 403 26.18 -30.57 23.43
C LYS A 403 27.30 -31.38 24.09
N SER A 404 27.05 -32.65 24.38
CA SER A 404 27.98 -33.58 25.01
C SER A 404 28.73 -34.48 24.03
N GLY A 405 28.79 -34.10 22.75
CA GLY A 405 29.63 -34.78 21.74
C GLY A 405 29.22 -36.23 21.45
N GLY A 406 27.93 -36.56 21.59
CA GLY A 406 27.39 -37.88 21.26
C GLY A 406 26.92 -38.73 22.45
N THR A 407 27.12 -38.28 23.70
CA THR A 407 26.74 -39.05 24.92
C THR A 407 25.35 -38.74 25.47
N GLY A 408 24.85 -37.52 25.26
CA GLY A 408 23.58 -37.02 25.82
C GLY A 408 22.45 -36.95 24.81
N SER A 409 21.29 -36.45 25.25
CA SER A 409 20.15 -36.21 24.36
C SER A 409 20.38 -34.99 23.46
N LEU A 410 19.73 -34.99 22.29
CA LEU A 410 19.68 -33.83 21.41
C LEU A 410 18.85 -32.71 22.08
N GLU A 411 19.44 -31.52 22.21
CA GLU A 411 18.76 -30.33 22.71
C GLU A 411 18.42 -29.38 21.56
N GLU A 412 17.22 -28.82 21.56
CA GLU A 412 16.83 -27.80 20.58
C GLU A 412 17.62 -26.52 20.82
N VAL A 413 18.34 -26.07 19.79
CA VAL A 413 19.18 -24.86 19.83
C VAL A 413 18.65 -23.77 18.90
N PHE A 414 17.77 -24.12 17.96
CA PHE A 414 17.17 -23.17 17.03
C PHE A 414 15.83 -23.69 16.49
N SER A 415 14.83 -22.81 16.45
CA SER A 415 13.51 -23.05 15.86
C SER A 415 13.01 -21.76 15.24
N LYS A 416 12.43 -21.82 14.04
CA LYS A 416 11.93 -20.65 13.30
C LYS A 416 10.66 -20.95 12.54
#